data_AF-A0A831TN84-F1
#
_entry.id   AF-A0A831TN84-F1
#
_cell.length_a   1.000
_cell.length_b   1.000
_cell.length_c   1.000
_cell.angle_alpha   90.00
_cell.angle_beta   90.00
_cell.angle_gamma   90.00
#
_symmetry.space_group_name_H-M   'P 1'
#
loop_
_entity.id
_entity.type
_entity.pdbx_description
1 polymer ?
#
loop_
_entity_poly.entity_id
_entity_poly.type
_entity_poly.pdbx_seq_one_letter_code
_entity_poly.pdbx_strand_id
1 'polypeptide(L)'
;MTKRIVRRGSLDGSDAIYREFAVNDNQTINNGDIVILSSNKASICADAPAAGTVLGIANTDIVTVTATADDKIAVDINPNSIYRMLYIGTGTVAVGNKYDMGTAAYAFDSDDTTGGFIQVVGNIDTVGKYADVILTNRVFAV
;
A
#
# COMPACT_ATOMS: atom_id res chain seq x y z
N MET A 1 3.79 -3.43 18.93
CA MET A 1 2.66 -3.32 17.97
C MET A 1 3.26 -3.01 16.61
N THR A 2 3.00 -3.85 15.61
CA THR A 2 3.48 -3.63 14.24
C THR A 2 2.81 -2.37 13.69
N LYS A 3 3.58 -1.44 13.12
CA LYS A 3 3.02 -0.26 12.44
C LYS A 3 2.31 -0.73 11.17
N ARG A 4 1.12 -0.18 10.89
CA ARG A 4 0.23 -0.58 9.80
C ARG A 4 -0.35 0.65 9.13
N ILE A 5 -0.62 0.57 7.83
CA ILE A 5 -1.42 1.57 7.13
C ILE A 5 -2.87 1.46 7.62
N VAL A 6 -3.50 2.59 7.95
CA VAL A 6 -4.88 2.61 8.45
C VAL A 6 -5.77 3.43 7.53
N ARG A 7 -6.88 2.86 7.06
CA ARG A 7 -7.86 3.60 6.25
C ARG A 7 -8.49 4.73 7.08
N ARG A 8 -8.58 5.92 6.48
CA ARG A 8 -9.17 7.12 7.09
C ARG A 8 -10.48 7.55 6.46
N GLY A 9 -10.77 7.06 5.25
CA GLY A 9 -11.97 7.41 4.50
C GLY A 9 -11.69 7.31 3.00
N SER A 10 -12.30 8.17 2.22
CA SER A 10 -12.10 8.29 0.79
C SER A 10 -12.29 9.73 0.32
N LEU A 11 -11.76 10.07 -0.86
CA LEU A 11 -11.88 11.40 -1.46
C LEU A 11 -13.32 11.77 -1.87
N ASP A 12 -14.15 10.77 -2.15
CA ASP A 12 -15.52 10.92 -2.67
C ASP A 12 -16.59 10.42 -1.69
N GLY A 13 -16.21 9.99 -0.49
CA GLY A 13 -17.12 9.42 0.51
C GLY A 13 -17.51 7.97 0.26
N SER A 14 -16.95 7.30 -0.75
CA SER A 14 -17.14 5.86 -0.99
C SER A 14 -16.55 4.98 0.12
N ASP A 15 -17.12 3.79 0.28
CA ASP A 15 -16.59 2.75 1.17
C ASP A 15 -15.37 2.03 0.57
N ALA A 16 -14.66 1.26 1.41
CA ALA A 16 -13.58 0.40 0.91
C ALA A 16 -14.15 -0.66 -0.03
N ILE A 17 -13.40 -1.02 -1.08
CA ILE A 17 -13.80 -2.06 -2.02
C ILE A 17 -12.84 -3.22 -1.83
N TYR A 18 -13.27 -4.31 -1.19
CA TYR A 18 -12.41 -5.46 -0.97
C TYR A 18 -12.56 -6.49 -2.10
N ARG A 19 -11.43 -6.92 -2.65
CA ARG A 19 -11.36 -8.04 -3.60
C ARG A 19 -10.32 -9.05 -3.13
N GLU A 20 -10.63 -10.33 -3.31
CA GLU A 20 -9.73 -11.43 -2.97
C GLU A 20 -8.79 -11.74 -4.14
N PHE A 21 -7.53 -11.99 -3.80
CA PHE A 21 -6.50 -12.40 -4.75
C PHE A 21 -5.75 -13.61 -4.19
N ALA A 22 -5.47 -14.61 -5.04
CA ALA A 22 -4.61 -15.73 -4.66
C ALA A 22 -3.19 -15.23 -4.37
N VAL A 23 -2.54 -15.77 -3.34
CA VAL A 23 -1.23 -15.31 -2.85
C VAL A 23 -0.09 -16.18 -3.41
N ASN A 24 1.08 -15.59 -3.63
CA ASN A 24 2.29 -16.32 -4.01
C ASN A 24 2.86 -17.16 -2.87
N ASP A 25 3.82 -18.03 -3.18
CA ASP A 25 4.62 -18.74 -2.20
C ASP A 25 5.52 -17.79 -1.40
N ASN A 26 5.93 -18.22 -0.21
CA ASN A 26 6.86 -17.51 0.67
C ASN A 26 6.46 -16.04 0.94
N GLN A 27 5.17 -15.78 1.16
CA GLN A 27 4.67 -14.45 1.48
C GLN A 27 4.40 -14.32 2.98
N THR A 28 4.69 -13.15 3.53
CA THR A 28 4.21 -12.71 4.84
C THR A 28 3.61 -11.33 4.62
N ILE A 29 2.29 -11.27 4.49
CA ILE A 29 1.56 -10.02 4.26
C ILE A 29 0.74 -9.75 5.50
N ASN A 30 0.93 -8.58 6.11
CA ASN A 30 0.13 -8.12 7.22
C ASN A 30 -0.96 -7.18 6.71
N ASN A 31 -2.05 -7.09 7.47
CA ASN A 31 -3.04 -6.06 7.35
C ASN A 31 -2.36 -4.69 7.43
N GLY A 32 -2.62 -3.85 6.43
CA GLY A 32 -2.00 -2.55 6.26
C GLY A 32 -0.71 -2.56 5.44
N ASP A 33 -0.30 -3.69 4.85
CA ASP A 33 0.81 -3.73 3.88
C ASP A 33 0.30 -3.41 2.46
N ILE A 34 1.13 -2.72 1.66
CA ILE A 34 0.89 -2.57 0.22
C ILE A 34 1.10 -3.92 -0.48
N VAL A 35 0.12 -4.28 -1.31
CA VAL A 35 0.11 -5.52 -2.09
C VAL A 35 0.22 -5.19 -3.57
N ILE A 36 1.04 -5.97 -4.27
CA ILE A 36 1.26 -5.88 -5.71
C ILE A 36 0.84 -7.16 -6.41
N LEU A 37 0.61 -7.06 -7.71
CA LEU A 37 0.41 -8.21 -8.57
C LEU A 37 1.76 -8.69 -9.09
N SER A 38 2.16 -9.91 -8.74
CA SER A 38 3.36 -10.58 -9.22
C SER A 38 3.01 -11.98 -9.69
N SER A 39 3.37 -12.34 -10.92
CA SER A 39 3.04 -13.65 -11.50
C SER A 39 1.53 -14.01 -11.41
N ASN A 40 0.66 -13.03 -11.65
CA ASN A 40 -0.81 -13.15 -11.54
C ASN A 40 -1.36 -13.48 -10.13
N LYS A 41 -0.54 -13.32 -9.10
CA LYS A 41 -0.90 -13.54 -7.70
C LYS A 41 -0.50 -12.34 -6.85
N ALA A 42 -1.12 -12.18 -5.69
CA ALA A 42 -0.79 -11.15 -4.72
C ALA A 42 0.57 -11.44 -4.07
N SER A 43 1.38 -10.40 -3.89
CA SER A 43 2.64 -10.44 -3.14
C SER A 43 2.81 -9.17 -2.34
N ILE A 44 3.59 -9.24 -1.25
CA ILE A 44 3.99 -8.04 -0.52
C ILE A 44 4.82 -7.15 -1.44
N CYS A 45 4.56 -5.85 -1.41
CA CYS A 45 5.40 -4.88 -2.10
C CYS A 45 6.74 -4.80 -1.36
N ALA A 46 7.84 -5.17 -2.02
CA ALA A 46 9.17 -5.19 -1.41
C ALA A 46 10.00 -3.93 -1.75
N ASP A 47 9.78 -3.37 -2.94
CA ASP A 47 10.45 -2.16 -3.42
C ASP A 47 9.58 -1.51 -4.49
N ALA A 48 9.74 -0.22 -4.71
CA ALA A 48 8.85 0.53 -5.58
C ALA A 48 9.19 0.46 -7.09
N PRO A 49 10.45 0.32 -7.55
CA PRO A 49 10.75 -0.13 -8.90
C PRO A 49 10.18 -1.52 -9.21
N ALA A 50 10.06 -2.37 -8.18
CA ALA A 50 9.46 -3.70 -8.27
C ALA A 50 7.94 -3.70 -8.13
N ALA A 51 7.31 -2.55 -7.85
CA ALA A 51 5.88 -2.50 -7.55
C ALA A 51 5.00 -2.84 -8.75
N GLY A 52 5.54 -2.76 -9.98
CA GLY A 52 4.86 -3.15 -11.23
C GLY A 52 3.42 -2.64 -11.29
N THR A 53 2.50 -3.51 -10.88
CA THR A 53 1.07 -3.21 -10.67
C THR A 53 0.71 -3.26 -9.18
N VAL A 54 0.34 -2.11 -8.60
CA VAL A 54 -0.17 -2.04 -7.23
C VAL A 54 -1.64 -2.46 -7.19
N LEU A 55 -1.98 -3.46 -6.37
CA LEU A 55 -3.36 -3.89 -6.18
C LEU A 55 -4.08 -3.00 -5.16
N GLY A 56 -3.42 -2.67 -4.05
CA GLY A 56 -4.00 -1.88 -2.97
C GLY A 56 -3.36 -2.16 -1.62
N ILE A 57 -4.16 -2.02 -0.55
CA ILE A 57 -3.73 -2.29 0.83
C ILE A 57 -4.39 -3.57 1.34
N ALA A 58 -3.63 -4.48 1.94
CA ALA A 58 -4.15 -5.69 2.56
C ALA A 58 -5.06 -5.37 3.76
N ASN A 59 -6.19 -6.06 3.87
CA ASN A 59 -7.11 -5.96 5.01
C ASN A 59 -6.98 -7.14 6.00
N THR A 60 -6.23 -8.18 5.62
CA THR A 60 -6.07 -9.41 6.40
C THR A 60 -4.59 -9.81 6.47
N ASP A 61 -4.21 -10.44 7.58
CA ASP A 61 -2.89 -11.07 7.72
C ASP A 61 -2.90 -12.42 6.97
N ILE A 62 -1.82 -12.77 6.26
CA ILE A 62 -1.61 -14.09 5.66
C ILE A 62 -0.11 -14.44 5.60
N VAL A 63 0.20 -15.71 5.83
CA VAL A 63 1.54 -16.26 5.70
C VAL A 63 1.48 -17.52 4.85
N THR A 64 2.27 -17.58 3.79
CA THR A 64 2.39 -18.75 2.91
C THR A 64 3.83 -19.23 2.89
N VAL A 65 4.02 -20.56 2.88
CA VAL A 65 5.30 -21.19 2.54
C VAL A 65 5.19 -21.75 1.13
N THR A 66 4.22 -22.64 0.94
CA THR A 66 3.72 -23.07 -0.37
C THR A 66 2.24 -22.72 -0.43
N ALA A 67 1.87 -21.83 -1.34
CA ALA A 67 0.52 -21.35 -1.50
C ALA A 67 -0.35 -22.35 -2.25
N THR A 68 -1.55 -22.53 -1.74
CA THR A 68 -2.64 -23.33 -2.29
C THR A 68 -3.67 -22.42 -2.96
N ALA A 69 -4.71 -23.01 -3.55
CA ALA A 69 -5.80 -22.25 -4.15
C ALA A 69 -6.67 -21.50 -3.12
N ASP A 70 -6.61 -21.92 -1.85
CA ASP A 70 -7.37 -21.33 -0.74
C ASP A 70 -6.62 -20.17 -0.07
N ASP A 71 -5.32 -20.05 -0.33
CA ASP A 71 -4.49 -18.94 0.17
C ASP A 71 -4.81 -17.66 -0.60
N LYS A 72 -5.81 -16.93 -0.10
CA LYS A 72 -6.28 -15.67 -0.66
C LYS A 72 -6.15 -14.54 0.35
N ILE A 73 -5.93 -13.34 -0.16
CA ILE A 73 -5.87 -12.12 0.63
C ILE A 73 -6.91 -11.11 0.14
N ALA A 74 -7.62 -10.49 1.08
CA ALA A 74 -8.52 -9.38 0.80
C ALA A 74 -7.74 -8.07 0.72
N VAL A 75 -7.86 -7.36 -0.41
CA VAL A 75 -7.17 -6.10 -0.68
C VAL A 75 -8.19 -5.00 -0.93
N ASP A 76 -8.02 -3.84 -0.30
CA ASP A 76 -8.81 -2.64 -0.61
C ASP A 76 -8.34 -2.05 -1.95
N ILE A 77 -9.16 -2.26 -2.96
CA ILE A 77 -8.95 -1.80 -4.34
C ILE A 77 -9.63 -0.45 -4.62
N ASN A 78 -10.23 0.24 -3.65
CA ASN A 78 -10.84 1.55 -3.93
C ASN A 78 -9.77 2.61 -4.29
N PRO A 79 -9.77 3.19 -5.52
CA PRO A 79 -8.78 4.20 -5.92
C PRO A 79 -8.88 5.50 -5.12
N ASN A 80 -10.05 5.78 -4.54
CA ASN A 80 -10.32 6.98 -3.75
C ASN A 80 -10.06 6.78 -2.26
N SER A 81 -9.71 5.57 -1.80
CA SER A 81 -9.42 5.34 -0.38
C SER A 81 -8.22 6.14 0.09
N ILE A 82 -8.40 6.85 1.20
CA ILE A 82 -7.36 7.60 1.90
C ILE A 82 -6.85 6.75 3.04
N TYR A 83 -5.53 6.70 3.19
CA TYR A 83 -4.87 5.98 4.27
C TYR A 83 -3.89 6.85 5.04
N ARG A 84 -3.81 6.65 6.35
CA ARG A 84 -2.76 7.18 7.21
C ARG A 84 -1.53 6.28 7.06
N MET A 85 -0.44 6.82 6.55
CA MET A 85 0.79 6.09 6.27
C MET A 85 1.99 6.74 6.96
N LEU A 86 2.88 5.91 7.48
CA LEU A 86 4.16 6.38 8.04
C LEU A 86 5.03 6.89 6.88
N TYR A 87 5.82 7.92 7.12
CA TYR A 87 6.93 8.24 6.24
C TYR A 87 8.28 8.18 6.95
N ILE A 88 9.29 7.78 6.20
CA ILE A 88 10.68 7.74 6.61
C ILE A 88 11.47 8.82 5.86
N GLY A 89 12.77 8.92 6.11
CA GLY A 89 13.61 9.93 5.45
C GLY A 89 13.61 11.29 6.13
N THR A 90 14.27 12.24 5.48
CA THR A 90 14.50 13.61 5.94
C THR A 90 13.86 14.69 5.06
N GLY A 91 13.41 14.32 3.87
CA GLY A 91 12.81 15.20 2.89
C GLY A 91 11.50 15.80 3.37
N THR A 92 11.17 16.98 2.84
CA THR A 92 9.93 17.68 3.20
C THR A 92 8.76 17.05 2.45
N VAL A 93 7.81 16.51 3.22
CA VAL A 93 6.56 15.96 2.68
C VAL A 93 5.65 17.10 2.26
N ALA A 94 5.08 17.03 1.05
CA ALA A 94 4.13 18.03 0.54
C ALA A 94 2.90 17.38 -0.09
N VAL A 95 1.74 18.01 0.09
CA VAL A 95 0.49 17.60 -0.55
C VAL A 95 0.62 17.72 -2.07
N GLY A 96 0.12 16.72 -2.79
CA GLY A 96 0.21 16.64 -4.25
C GLY A 96 1.47 15.93 -4.75
N ASN A 97 2.53 15.84 -3.94
CA ASN A 97 3.72 15.09 -4.30
C ASN A 97 3.47 13.59 -4.22
N LYS A 98 4.16 12.86 -5.09
CA LYS A 98 4.21 11.42 -5.11
C LYS A 98 5.56 10.94 -4.61
N TYR A 99 5.52 9.95 -3.74
CA TYR A 99 6.70 9.38 -3.11
C TYR A 99 6.78 7.91 -3.42
N ASP A 100 8.01 7.42 -3.34
CA ASP A 100 8.29 6.00 -3.46
C ASP A 100 8.02 5.27 -2.15
N MET A 101 7.82 3.96 -2.26
CA MET A 101 7.69 3.13 -1.06
C MET A 101 9.04 3.06 -0.34
N GLY A 102 9.03 3.13 0.99
CA GLY A 102 10.22 2.87 1.78
C GLY A 102 10.52 1.37 1.87
N THR A 103 11.55 1.02 2.65
CA THR A 103 11.95 -0.39 2.88
C THR A 103 10.84 -1.27 3.48
N ALA A 104 9.82 -0.66 4.10
CA ALA A 104 8.69 -1.37 4.65
C ALA A 104 7.41 -1.07 3.84
N ALA A 105 6.63 -2.10 3.53
CA ALA A 105 5.39 -2.01 2.76
C ALA A 105 4.29 -1.13 3.38
N TYR A 106 4.49 -0.64 4.60
CA TYR A 106 3.60 0.27 5.32
C TYR A 106 4.14 1.72 5.42
N ALA A 107 5.28 2.03 4.79
CA ALA A 107 5.91 3.34 4.84
C ALA A 107 6.37 3.86 3.48
N PHE A 108 6.39 5.18 3.29
CA PHE A 108 6.92 5.84 2.09
C PHE A 108 8.18 6.63 2.41
N ASP A 109 9.07 6.78 1.44
CA ASP A 109 10.33 7.52 1.60
C ASP A 109 10.12 9.00 1.23
N SER A 110 10.30 9.90 2.19
CA SER A 110 10.16 11.34 1.91
C SER A 110 11.35 11.94 1.15
N ASP A 111 12.45 11.19 1.02
CA ASP A 111 13.64 11.56 0.23
C ASP A 111 13.53 11.13 -1.25
N ASP A 112 12.57 10.28 -1.61
CA ASP A 112 12.42 9.77 -2.98
C ASP A 112 11.05 10.06 -3.61
N THR A 113 11.06 10.87 -4.67
CA THR A 113 9.88 11.21 -5.48
C THR A 113 9.90 10.59 -6.87
N THR A 114 10.91 9.78 -7.19
CA THR A 114 11.16 9.29 -8.55
C THR A 114 10.27 8.09 -8.85
N GLY A 115 9.28 8.27 -9.74
CA GLY A 115 8.38 7.14 -10.10
C GLY A 115 7.37 6.76 -9.01
N GLY A 116 7.28 7.55 -7.95
CA GLY A 116 6.41 7.30 -6.81
C GLY A 116 4.93 7.16 -7.17
N PHE A 117 4.26 6.22 -6.51
CA PHE A 117 2.83 5.96 -6.66
C PHE A 117 2.01 6.34 -5.42
N ILE A 118 2.67 6.71 -4.31
CA ILE A 118 2.04 7.10 -3.05
C ILE A 118 1.91 8.62 -3.03
N GLN A 119 0.70 9.13 -3.30
CA GLN A 119 0.44 10.56 -3.35
C GLN A 119 -0.08 11.07 -2.01
N VAL A 120 0.55 12.12 -1.49
CA VAL A 120 0.08 12.77 -0.26
C VAL A 120 -1.12 13.66 -0.56
N VAL A 121 -2.17 13.50 0.22
CA VAL A 121 -3.44 14.25 0.08
C VAL A 121 -3.75 15.16 1.27
N GLY A 122 -3.09 14.98 2.43
CA GLY A 122 -3.29 15.88 3.56
C GLY A 122 -2.73 15.40 4.89
N ASN A 123 -3.12 16.09 5.97
CA ASN A 123 -2.87 15.73 7.38
C ASN A 123 -1.43 15.31 7.71
N ILE A 124 -0.46 16.06 7.18
CA ILE A 124 0.98 15.83 7.42
C ILE A 124 1.30 16.14 8.89
N ASP A 125 1.72 15.12 9.61
CA ASP A 125 2.19 15.17 10.98
C ASP A 125 3.71 14.97 11.01
N THR A 126 4.44 16.07 11.24
CA THR A 126 5.90 16.09 11.22
C THR A 126 6.55 15.50 12.46
N VAL A 127 5.79 15.38 13.56
CA VAL A 127 6.28 14.82 14.83
C VAL A 127 6.12 13.30 14.82
N GLY A 128 4.91 12.82 14.49
CA GLY A 128 4.63 11.39 14.36
C GLY A 128 5.17 10.76 13.07
N LYS A 129 5.57 11.59 12.10
CA LYS A 129 5.93 11.21 10.72
C LYS A 129 4.84 10.42 10.01
N TYR A 130 3.64 10.97 9.97
CA TYR A 130 2.52 10.39 9.23
C TYR A 130 1.94 11.38 8.23
N ALA A 131 1.39 10.88 7.14
CA ALA A 131 0.59 11.68 6.22
C ALA A 131 -0.61 10.85 5.74
N ASP A 132 -1.64 11.55 5.29
CA ASP A 132 -2.76 10.91 4.60
C ASP A 132 -2.41 10.82 3.10
N VAL A 133 -2.54 9.62 2.55
CA VAL A 133 -2.10 9.28 1.20
C VAL A 133 -3.16 8.51 0.41
N ILE A 134 -3.03 8.54 -0.91
CA ILE A 134 -3.72 7.66 -1.86
C ILE A 134 -2.69 6.91 -2.70
N LEU A 135 -3.06 5.74 -3.24
CA LEU A 135 -2.21 5.01 -4.19
C LEU A 135 -2.70 5.28 -5.61
N THR A 136 -1.82 5.79 -6.46
CA THR A 136 -2.19 6.38 -7.77
C THR A 136 -1.90 5.51 -8.99
N ASN A 137 -1.12 4.43 -8.85
CA ASN A 137 -0.77 3.52 -9.95
C ASN A 137 -1.48 2.17 -9.83
N ARG A 138 -2.77 2.20 -9.48
CA ARG A 138 -3.56 0.97 -9.35
C ARG A 138 -4.07 0.52 -10.71
N VAL A 139 -3.83 -0.73 -11.08
CA VAL A 139 -4.41 -1.34 -12.29
C VAL A 139 -5.49 -2.33 -11.87
N PHE A 140 -6.72 -2.10 -12.32
CA PHE A 140 -7.84 -3.03 -12.17
C PHE A 140 -8.20 -3.60 -13.54
N ALA A 141 -7.34 -4.45 -14.07
CA ALA A 141 -7.61 -5.20 -15.29
C ALA A 141 -7.12 -6.63 -15.11
N VAL A 142 -7.99 -7.49 -14.58
CA VAL A 142 -7.99 -8.93 -14.86
C VAL A 142 -9.45 -9.36 -14.95
#